data_AF-A0A820UWH7-F1
#
_entry.id   AF-A0A820UWH7-F1
#
_cell.length_a   1.000
_cell.length_b   1.000
_cell.length_c   1.000
_cell.angle_alpha   90.00
_cell.angle_beta   90.00
_cell.angle_gamma   90.00
#
_symmetry.space_group_name_H-M   'P 1'
#
loop_
_entity.id
_entity.type
_entity.pdbx_description
1 polymer ?
#
loop_
_entity_poly.entity_id
_entity_poly.type
_entity_poly.pdbx_seq_one_letter_code
_entity_poly.pdbx_strand_id
1 'polypeptide(L)'
;MIENTQSEFSQTIQIHEAKLAKIQLNQIKISEQLQVTQHAINDIIPVLDSHPQALNTLKTGIERLHINFQRSFIYLTIAQIFRNQLTLNFLSPDDLQKVVYHVIEQGNLTYNAHHGSIPIVEIITKPLVRQQIDYIPSSQYKNQNPQEIGRLVITSFFAVPQLEQTSFHVYKLLTMLYPHRNRTIQFSHIPRYWAINPTDNTTMEWHDPE
;
A
#
# COMPACT_ATOMS: atom_id res chain seq x y z
N MET A 1 88.22 44.97 10.19
CA MET A 1 87.07 44.92 11.12
C MET A 1 85.83 45.61 10.53
N ILE A 2 85.96 46.75 9.85
CA ILE A 2 84.84 47.48 9.20
C ILE A 2 84.29 46.77 7.94
N GLU A 3 85.13 46.10 7.15
CA GLU A 3 84.68 45.36 5.95
C GLU A 3 83.84 44.12 6.29
N ASN A 4 84.13 43.44 7.40
CA ASN A 4 83.37 42.27 7.84
C ASN A 4 81.95 42.66 8.29
N THR A 5 81.79 43.76 9.03
CA THR A 5 80.47 44.23 9.46
C THR A 5 79.62 44.76 8.31
N GLN A 6 80.23 45.37 7.29
CA GLN A 6 79.50 45.83 6.11
C GLN A 6 79.04 44.65 5.23
N SER A 7 79.86 43.60 5.13
CA SER A 7 79.51 42.35 4.44
C SER A 7 78.36 41.61 5.15
N GLU A 8 78.42 41.47 6.48
CA GLU A 8 77.36 40.85 7.29
C GLU A 8 76.04 41.62 7.21
N PHE A 9 76.09 42.96 7.22
CA PHE A 9 74.91 43.80 7.05
C PHE A 9 74.27 43.63 5.66
N SER A 10 75.09 43.60 4.61
CA SER A 10 74.64 43.38 3.23
C SER A 10 73.97 42.01 3.06
N GLN A 11 74.56 40.94 3.62
CA GLN A 11 73.94 39.60 3.64
C GLN A 11 72.61 39.60 4.41
N THR A 12 72.55 40.32 5.53
CA THR A 12 71.33 40.40 6.35
C THR A 12 70.20 41.11 5.61
N ILE A 13 70.51 42.17 4.86
CA ILE A 13 69.55 42.87 3.98
C ILE A 13 69.06 41.94 2.88
N GLN A 14 69.96 41.25 2.17
CA GLN A 14 69.56 40.31 1.10
C GLN A 14 68.65 39.18 1.62
N ILE A 15 68.94 38.66 2.81
CA ILE A 15 68.08 37.65 3.46
C ILE A 15 66.69 38.24 3.80
N HIS A 16 66.62 39.50 4.25
CA HIS A 16 65.35 40.16 4.54
C HIS A 16 64.54 40.44 3.27
N GLU A 17 65.18 40.91 2.20
CA GLU A 17 64.54 41.11 0.90
C GLU A 17 63.98 39.79 0.34
N ALA A 18 64.75 38.70 0.41
CA ALA A 18 64.29 37.39 -0.01
C ALA A 18 63.11 36.87 0.84
N LYS A 19 63.12 37.13 2.15
CA LYS A 19 62.00 36.80 3.05
C LYS A 19 60.75 37.62 2.71
N LEU A 20 60.89 38.92 2.47
CA LEU A 20 59.81 39.82 2.07
C LEU A 20 59.18 39.40 0.74
N ALA A 21 60.01 39.10 -0.27
CA ALA A 21 59.54 38.59 -1.56
C ALA A 21 58.78 37.26 -1.41
N LYS A 22 59.27 36.36 -0.55
CA LYS A 22 58.58 35.08 -0.25
C LYS A 22 57.25 35.30 0.46
N ILE A 23 57.16 36.26 1.38
CA ILE A 23 55.91 36.63 2.05
C ILE A 23 54.90 37.18 1.05
N GLN A 24 55.31 38.10 0.17
CA GLN A 24 54.44 38.63 -0.89
C GLN A 24 53.95 37.52 -1.84
N LEU A 25 54.84 36.62 -2.27
CA LEU A 25 54.46 35.48 -3.10
C LEU A 25 53.43 34.59 -2.40
N ASN A 26 53.61 34.33 -1.10
CA ASN A 26 52.65 33.55 -0.33
C ASN A 26 51.31 34.28 -0.18
N GLN A 27 51.31 35.61 0.01
CA GLN A 27 50.08 36.41 0.07
C GLN A 27 49.30 36.34 -1.24
N ILE A 28 49.97 36.43 -2.38
CA ILE A 28 49.34 36.28 -3.71
C ILE A 28 48.71 34.90 -3.84
N LYS A 29 49.45 33.83 -3.54
CA LYS A 29 48.94 32.45 -3.59
C LYS A 29 47.73 32.24 -2.69
N ILE A 30 47.76 32.78 -1.47
CA ILE A 30 46.62 32.70 -0.54
C ILE A 30 45.42 33.45 -1.13
N SER A 31 45.63 34.64 -1.69
CA SER A 31 44.56 35.41 -2.32
C SER A 31 43.91 34.65 -3.49
N GLU A 32 44.72 34.04 -4.34
CA GLU A 32 44.24 33.21 -5.46
C GLU A 32 43.44 32.01 -4.95
N GLN A 33 43.94 31.29 -3.93
CA GLN A 33 43.23 30.16 -3.34
C GLN A 33 41.92 30.58 -2.69
N LEU A 34 41.88 31.71 -2.00
CA LEU A 34 40.65 32.26 -1.41
C LEU A 34 39.64 32.63 -2.49
N GLN A 35 40.08 33.21 -3.61
CA GLN A 35 39.21 33.53 -4.73
C GLN A 35 38.62 32.27 -5.36
N VAL A 36 39.43 31.23 -5.60
CA VAL A 36 38.94 29.93 -6.11
C VAL A 36 37.93 29.31 -5.14
N THR A 37 38.22 29.35 -3.84
CA THR A 37 37.32 28.82 -2.81
C THR A 37 36.01 29.59 -2.76
N GLN A 38 36.06 30.92 -2.86
CA GLN A 38 34.85 31.75 -2.91
C GLN A 38 34.02 31.45 -4.15
N HIS A 39 34.65 31.23 -5.31
CA HIS A 39 33.94 30.86 -6.52
C HIS A 39 33.25 29.49 -6.36
N ALA A 40 33.96 28.49 -5.84
CA ALA A 40 33.39 27.17 -5.57
C ALA A 40 32.22 27.24 -4.57
N ILE A 41 32.32 28.07 -3.53
CA ILE A 41 31.22 28.31 -2.58
C ILE A 41 30.02 28.94 -3.30
N ASN A 42 30.26 29.98 -4.11
CA ASN A 42 29.20 30.64 -4.87
C ASN A 42 28.50 29.69 -5.85
N ASP A 43 29.22 28.72 -6.41
CA ASP A 43 28.66 27.71 -7.32
C ASP A 43 27.85 26.64 -6.57
N ILE A 44 28.21 26.33 -5.31
CA ILE A 44 27.52 25.32 -4.49
C ILE A 44 26.22 25.86 -3.88
N ILE A 45 26.17 27.13 -3.49
CA ILE A 45 24.97 27.76 -2.89
C ILE A 45 23.70 27.50 -3.72
N PRO A 46 23.63 27.80 -5.03
CA PRO A 46 22.41 27.58 -5.81
C PRO A 46 22.04 26.10 -5.94
N VAL A 47 23.02 25.19 -5.94
CA VAL A 47 22.76 23.74 -5.95
C VAL A 47 22.09 23.33 -4.64
N LEU A 48 22.61 23.78 -3.50
CA LEU A 48 22.02 23.51 -2.19
C LEU A 48 20.62 24.11 -2.07
N ASP A 49 20.39 25.31 -2.58
CA ASP A 49 19.08 25.96 -2.56
C ASP A 49 18.04 25.24 -3.45
N SER A 50 18.49 24.58 -4.52
CA SER A 50 17.61 23.80 -5.40
C SER A 50 17.11 22.49 -4.77
N HIS A 51 17.87 21.90 -3.85
CA HIS A 51 17.53 20.61 -3.24
C HIS A 51 16.23 20.65 -2.40
N PRO A 52 16.01 21.62 -1.50
CA PRO A 52 14.74 21.77 -0.79
C PRO A 52 13.53 21.88 -1.73
N GLN A 53 13.68 22.60 -2.84
CA GLN A 53 12.61 22.76 -3.81
C GLN A 53 12.28 21.45 -4.53
N ALA A 54 13.31 20.67 -4.91
CA ALA A 54 13.14 19.35 -5.49
C ALA A 54 12.47 18.38 -4.50
N LEU A 55 12.91 18.38 -3.24
CA LEU A 55 12.33 17.56 -2.17
C LEU A 55 10.86 17.90 -1.91
N ASN A 56 10.52 19.19 -1.85
CA ASN A 56 9.13 19.63 -1.69
C ASN A 56 8.26 19.20 -2.89
N THR A 57 8.78 19.32 -4.11
CA THR A 57 8.08 18.87 -5.32
C THR A 57 7.81 17.37 -5.27
N LEU A 58 8.80 16.57 -4.87
CA LEU A 58 8.66 15.12 -4.71
C LEU A 58 7.62 14.77 -3.63
N LYS A 59 7.69 15.44 -2.47
CA LYS A 59 6.74 15.24 -1.37
C LYS A 59 5.30 15.50 -1.82
N THR A 60 5.04 16.64 -2.46
CA THR A 60 3.71 16.97 -2.99
C THR A 60 3.27 15.99 -4.09
N GLY A 61 4.21 15.52 -4.93
CA GLY A 61 3.95 14.49 -5.93
C GLY A 61 3.48 13.17 -5.30
N ILE A 62 4.17 12.71 -4.26
CA ILE A 62 3.84 11.49 -3.51
C ILE A 62 2.47 11.64 -2.82
N GLU A 63 2.21 12.77 -2.16
CA GLU A 63 0.93 13.04 -1.51
C GLU A 63 -0.25 13.00 -2.50
N ARG A 64 -0.09 13.64 -3.68
CA ARG A 64 -1.10 13.59 -4.75
C ARG A 64 -1.30 12.17 -5.28
N LEU A 65 -0.22 11.43 -5.50
CA LEU A 65 -0.27 10.06 -5.98
C LEU A 65 -1.01 9.17 -4.97
N HIS A 66 -0.70 9.32 -3.68
CA HIS A 66 -1.37 8.60 -2.60
C HIS A 66 -2.89 8.88 -2.59
N ILE A 67 -3.29 10.15 -2.67
CA ILE A 67 -4.70 10.54 -2.75
C ILE A 67 -5.38 9.94 -3.99
N ASN A 68 -4.72 9.99 -5.16
CA ASN A 68 -5.27 9.45 -6.40
C ASN A 68 -5.44 7.93 -6.34
N PHE A 69 -4.47 7.21 -5.76
CA PHE A 69 -4.57 5.78 -5.54
C PHE A 69 -5.74 5.45 -4.60
N GLN A 70 -5.81 6.11 -3.43
CA GLN A 70 -6.92 5.89 -2.48
C GLN A 70 -8.29 6.09 -3.14
N ARG A 71 -8.45 7.19 -3.90
CA ARG A 71 -9.69 7.45 -4.65
C ARG A 71 -10.00 6.36 -5.67
N SER A 72 -8.98 5.86 -6.36
CA SER A 72 -9.14 4.81 -7.36
C SER A 72 -9.57 3.49 -6.73
N PHE A 73 -8.99 3.10 -5.59
CA PHE A 73 -9.40 1.90 -4.85
C PHE A 73 -10.84 1.99 -4.36
N ILE A 74 -11.22 3.12 -3.73
CA ILE A 74 -12.59 3.34 -3.27
C ILE A 74 -13.58 3.28 -4.44
N TYR A 75 -13.27 3.96 -5.55
CA TYR A 75 -14.11 3.94 -6.75
C TYR A 75 -14.29 2.52 -7.30
N LEU A 76 -13.20 1.76 -7.42
CA LEU A 76 -13.23 0.38 -7.89
C LEU A 76 -14.06 -0.51 -6.95
N THR A 77 -13.87 -0.39 -5.64
CA THR A 77 -14.68 -1.11 -4.65
C THR A 77 -16.16 -0.78 -4.79
N ILE A 78 -16.51 0.51 -4.88
CA ILE A 78 -17.90 0.93 -5.02
C ILE A 78 -18.51 0.32 -6.29
N ALA A 79 -17.79 0.39 -7.42
CA ALA A 79 -18.23 -0.20 -8.67
C ALA A 79 -18.39 -1.73 -8.59
N GLN A 80 -17.49 -2.43 -7.90
CA GLN A 80 -17.58 -3.87 -7.66
C GLN A 80 -18.82 -4.23 -6.82
N ILE A 81 -19.04 -3.54 -5.70
CA ILE A 81 -20.19 -3.80 -4.82
C ILE A 81 -21.51 -3.52 -5.56
N PHE A 82 -21.61 -2.44 -6.34
CA PHE A 82 -22.80 -2.17 -7.17
C PHE A 82 -23.05 -3.22 -8.25
N ARG A 83 -22.01 -3.95 -8.69
CA ARG A 83 -22.12 -5.09 -9.61
C ARG A 83 -22.37 -6.41 -8.89
N ASN A 84 -22.73 -6.38 -7.61
CA ASN A 84 -22.88 -7.55 -6.74
C ASN A 84 -21.61 -8.40 -6.65
N GLN A 85 -20.44 -7.81 -6.86
CA GLN A 85 -19.15 -8.46 -6.69
C GLN A 85 -18.62 -8.17 -5.29
N LEU A 86 -18.58 -9.20 -4.44
CA LEU A 86 -18.08 -9.09 -3.08
C LEU A 86 -16.56 -8.85 -3.09
N THR A 87 -16.12 -7.82 -2.37
CA THR A 87 -14.74 -7.34 -2.41
C THR A 87 -14.32 -6.73 -1.07
N LEU A 88 -13.06 -6.93 -0.68
CA LEU A 88 -12.48 -6.31 0.50
C LEU A 88 -11.31 -5.38 0.14
N ASN A 89 -11.20 -5.01 -1.14
CA ASN A 89 -10.10 -4.21 -1.68
C ASN A 89 -10.05 -2.77 -1.14
N PHE A 90 -11.08 -2.33 -0.41
CA PHE A 90 -11.11 -1.04 0.27
C PHE A 90 -10.44 -1.07 1.64
N LEU A 91 -10.17 -2.26 2.18
CA LEU A 91 -9.45 -2.41 3.45
C LEU A 91 -7.95 -2.26 3.21
N SER A 92 -7.29 -1.52 4.09
CA SER A 92 -5.83 -1.54 4.17
C SER A 92 -5.35 -2.95 4.57
N PRO A 93 -4.13 -3.37 4.22
CA PRO A 93 -3.58 -4.65 4.67
C PRO A 93 -3.65 -4.84 6.19
N ASP A 94 -3.39 -3.77 6.95
CA ASP A 94 -3.42 -3.80 8.42
C ASP A 94 -4.84 -3.98 8.97
N ASP A 95 -5.83 -3.37 8.33
CA ASP A 95 -7.23 -3.50 8.74
C ASP A 95 -7.86 -4.81 8.27
N LEU A 96 -7.41 -5.33 7.13
CA LEU A 96 -7.81 -6.64 6.64
C LEU A 96 -7.52 -7.71 7.70
N GLN A 97 -6.31 -7.72 8.25
CA GLN A 97 -5.91 -8.67 9.28
C GLN A 97 -6.81 -8.57 10.53
N LYS A 98 -7.14 -7.35 10.97
CA LYS A 98 -8.04 -7.14 12.12
C LYS A 98 -9.44 -7.67 11.85
N VAL A 99 -9.99 -7.37 10.68
CA VAL A 99 -11.32 -7.86 10.26
C VAL A 99 -11.33 -9.38 10.23
N VAL A 100 -10.27 -10.01 9.70
CA VAL A 100 -10.13 -11.46 9.68
C VAL A 100 -10.21 -12.03 11.09
N TYR A 101 -9.36 -11.57 12.00
CA TYR A 101 -9.36 -12.09 13.37
C TYR A 101 -10.69 -11.86 14.08
N HIS A 102 -11.31 -10.70 13.86
CA HIS A 102 -12.60 -10.40 14.46
C HIS A 102 -13.71 -11.35 13.94
N VAL A 103 -13.73 -11.63 12.63
CA VAL A 103 -14.69 -12.59 12.05
C VAL A 103 -14.43 -14.01 12.55
N ILE A 104 -13.16 -14.42 12.69
CA ILE A 104 -12.81 -15.73 13.25
C ILE A 104 -13.27 -15.85 14.71
N GLU A 105 -12.96 -14.86 15.53
CA GLU A 105 -13.24 -14.85 16.96
C GLU A 105 -14.75 -14.78 17.23
N GLN A 106 -15.44 -13.81 16.63
CA GLN A 106 -16.89 -13.66 16.80
C GLN A 106 -17.65 -14.82 16.16
N GLY A 107 -17.13 -15.38 15.07
CA GLY A 107 -17.74 -16.50 14.36
C GLY A 107 -17.42 -17.88 14.92
N ASN A 108 -16.55 -17.99 15.93
CA ASN A 108 -16.00 -19.25 16.43
C ASN A 108 -15.57 -20.21 15.30
N LEU A 109 -14.92 -19.65 14.26
CA LEU A 109 -14.58 -20.38 13.04
C LEU A 109 -13.36 -21.27 13.30
N THR A 110 -13.54 -22.59 13.25
CA THR A 110 -12.44 -23.55 13.31
C THR A 110 -12.02 -23.95 11.90
N TYR A 111 -10.74 -23.78 11.59
CA TYR A 111 -10.18 -24.19 10.30
C TYR A 111 -9.38 -25.47 10.47
N ASN A 112 -9.90 -26.59 9.96
CA ASN A 112 -9.22 -27.89 9.95
C ASN A 112 -8.12 -27.95 8.86
N ALA A 113 -7.35 -26.89 8.68
CA ALA A 113 -6.27 -26.84 7.72
C ALA A 113 -4.93 -27.03 8.42
N HIS A 114 -4.12 -27.96 7.92
CA HIS A 114 -2.71 -28.07 8.31
C HIS A 114 -2.07 -26.68 8.20
N HIS A 115 -1.49 -26.22 9.32
CA HIS A 115 -0.88 -24.90 9.47
C HIS A 115 0.08 -24.60 8.32
N GLY A 116 -0.37 -23.79 7.34
CA GLY A 116 0.53 -23.32 6.29
C GLY A 116 -0.08 -22.77 4.99
N SER A 117 -1.34 -23.03 4.63
CA SER A 117 -1.74 -22.84 3.21
C SER A 117 -3.08 -22.17 2.89
N ILE A 118 -3.88 -21.70 3.85
CA ILE A 118 -5.07 -20.89 3.48
C ILE A 118 -4.68 -19.41 3.49
N PRO A 119 -4.70 -18.72 2.32
CA PRO A 119 -4.50 -17.28 2.28
C PRO A 119 -5.54 -16.58 3.16
N ILE A 120 -5.13 -15.59 3.95
CA ILE A 120 -5.98 -14.78 4.84
C ILE A 120 -7.22 -14.24 4.10
N VAL A 121 -7.08 -13.94 2.81
CA VAL A 121 -8.17 -13.47 1.95
C VAL A 121 -9.24 -14.56 1.73
N GLU A 122 -8.88 -15.83 1.60
CA GLU A 122 -9.84 -16.93 1.43
C GLU A 122 -10.66 -17.20 2.69
N ILE A 123 -10.05 -16.99 3.87
CA ILE A 123 -10.69 -17.16 5.18
C ILE A 123 -11.89 -16.22 5.33
N ILE A 124 -11.79 -15.00 4.79
CA ILE A 124 -12.83 -13.97 4.93
C ILE A 124 -13.73 -13.83 3.71
N THR A 125 -13.27 -14.19 2.52
CA THR A 125 -14.10 -14.10 1.30
C THR A 125 -15.11 -15.23 1.22
N LYS A 126 -14.80 -16.43 1.74
CA LYS A 126 -15.76 -17.54 1.82
C LYS A 126 -17.00 -17.24 2.67
N PRO A 127 -16.87 -16.66 3.88
CA PRO A 127 -18.02 -16.29 4.68
C PRO A 127 -18.67 -14.97 4.22
N LEU A 128 -18.01 -14.12 3.43
CA LEU A 128 -18.63 -12.90 2.94
C LEU A 128 -19.79 -13.24 2.00
N VAL A 129 -21.01 -12.85 2.37
CA VAL A 129 -22.24 -13.19 1.61
C VAL A 129 -22.93 -11.98 1.02
N ARG A 130 -22.73 -10.79 1.60
CA ARG A 130 -23.36 -9.56 1.14
C ARG A 130 -22.52 -8.36 1.52
N GLN A 131 -22.59 -7.32 0.68
CA GLN A 131 -22.08 -6.00 1.00
C GLN A 131 -23.12 -4.94 0.65
N GLN A 132 -23.13 -3.87 1.43
CA GLN A 132 -24.01 -2.72 1.24
C GLN A 132 -23.21 -1.44 1.40
N ILE A 133 -23.54 -0.43 0.60
CA ILE A 133 -22.97 0.91 0.68
C ILE A 133 -24.08 1.86 1.10
N ASP A 134 -23.83 2.59 2.18
CA ASP A 134 -24.70 3.64 2.67
C ASP A 134 -23.92 4.96 2.73
N TYR A 135 -24.60 6.07 2.48
CA TYR A 135 -24.04 7.41 2.67
C TYR A 135 -24.81 8.13 3.77
N ILE A 136 -24.08 8.55 4.80
CA ILE A 136 -24.64 9.28 5.94
C ILE A 136 -24.21 10.75 5.80
N PRO A 137 -25.12 11.68 5.47
CA PRO A 137 -24.82 13.11 5.40
C PRO A 137 -24.32 13.66 6.73
N SER A 138 -23.43 14.66 6.69
CA SER A 138 -22.87 15.27 7.91
C SER A 138 -23.90 15.97 8.79
N SER A 139 -25.10 16.28 8.25
CA SER A 139 -26.23 16.78 9.01
C SER A 139 -26.80 15.77 10.02
N GLN A 140 -26.48 14.48 9.89
CA GLN A 140 -27.05 13.41 10.72
C GLN A 140 -26.17 13.02 11.92
N TYR A 141 -24.99 13.62 12.10
CA TYR A 141 -24.10 13.34 13.23
C TYR A 141 -23.34 14.59 13.68
N LYS A 142 -22.81 14.55 14.91
CA LYS A 142 -21.94 15.61 15.43
C LYS A 142 -20.62 15.59 14.68
N ASN A 143 -20.43 16.56 13.80
CA ASN A 143 -19.22 16.71 13.00
C ASN A 143 -18.33 17.82 13.58
N GLN A 144 -17.03 17.53 13.75
CA GLN A 144 -16.03 18.50 14.19
C GLN A 144 -15.34 19.21 13.01
N ASN A 145 -15.44 18.66 11.80
CA ASN A 145 -14.81 19.17 10.61
C ASN A 145 -15.85 19.83 9.68
N PRO A 146 -15.88 21.16 9.56
CA PRO A 146 -16.87 21.85 8.73
C PRO A 146 -16.76 21.55 7.22
N GLN A 147 -15.65 20.94 6.76
CA GLN A 147 -15.47 20.56 5.35
C GLN A 147 -15.98 19.15 5.03
N GLU A 148 -16.31 18.33 6.05
CA GLU A 148 -16.84 16.99 5.84
C GLU A 148 -18.33 17.05 5.45
N ILE A 149 -18.64 16.54 4.26
CA ILE A 149 -20.02 16.53 3.71
C ILE A 149 -20.82 15.30 4.16
N GLY A 150 -20.15 14.23 4.59
CA GLY A 150 -20.78 12.99 5.01
C GLY A 150 -19.78 11.83 5.09
N ARG A 151 -20.28 10.66 5.50
CA ARG A 151 -19.51 9.41 5.62
C ARG A 151 -20.06 8.38 4.66
N LEU A 152 -19.16 7.75 3.92
CA LEU A 152 -19.44 6.53 3.18
C LEU A 152 -19.24 5.35 4.13
N VAL A 153 -20.28 4.53 4.30
CA VAL A 153 -20.25 3.33 5.14
C VAL A 153 -20.39 2.12 4.24
N ILE A 154 -19.42 1.21 4.31
CA ILE A 154 -19.48 -0.08 3.62
C ILE A 154 -19.73 -1.14 4.68
N THR A 155 -20.93 -1.72 4.67
CA THR A 155 -21.33 -2.79 5.58
C THR A 155 -21.08 -4.13 4.90
N SER A 156 -20.27 -4.99 5.53
CA SER A 156 -20.00 -6.35 5.05
C SER A 156 -20.67 -7.38 5.95
N PHE A 157 -21.42 -8.31 5.36
CA PHE A 157 -22.14 -9.35 6.06
C PHE A 157 -21.44 -10.69 5.87
N PHE A 158 -21.11 -11.34 6.99
CA PHE A 158 -20.42 -12.61 7.01
C PHE A 158 -21.36 -13.70 7.51
N ALA A 159 -21.47 -14.80 6.78
CA ALA A 159 -22.14 -16.01 7.21
C ALA A 159 -21.26 -16.74 8.21
N VAL A 160 -21.78 -16.92 9.42
CA VAL A 160 -21.16 -17.68 10.49
C VAL A 160 -21.96 -18.97 10.68
N PRO A 161 -21.33 -20.16 10.63
CA PRO A 161 -22.02 -21.41 10.91
C PRO A 161 -22.46 -21.44 12.37
N GLN A 162 -23.73 -21.78 12.63
CA GLN A 162 -24.20 -22.03 13.98
C GLN A 162 -23.61 -23.33 14.53
N LEU A 163 -23.48 -23.42 15.86
CA LEU A 163 -22.88 -24.55 16.61
C LEU A 163 -23.49 -25.92 16.26
N GLU A 164 -24.72 -25.97 15.75
CA GLU A 164 -25.32 -27.16 15.16
C GLU A 164 -24.93 -27.24 13.67
N GLN A 165 -23.67 -27.58 13.41
CA GLN A 165 -23.25 -27.93 12.06
C GLN A 165 -23.90 -29.26 11.68
N THR A 166 -25.05 -29.19 11.00
CA THR A 166 -25.56 -30.33 10.24
C THR A 166 -24.54 -30.65 9.16
N SER A 167 -23.90 -31.81 9.28
CA SER A 167 -22.91 -32.26 8.31
C SER A 167 -23.62 -32.61 7.01
N PHE A 168 -23.12 -32.09 5.89
CA PHE A 168 -23.63 -32.44 4.56
C PHE A 168 -22.54 -33.13 3.75
N HIS A 169 -22.89 -34.24 3.10
CA HIS A 169 -22.09 -34.80 2.03
C HIS A 169 -22.50 -34.15 0.71
N VAL A 170 -21.59 -33.38 0.12
CA VAL A 170 -21.81 -32.67 -1.15
C VAL A 170 -21.31 -33.53 -2.30
N TYR A 171 -22.22 -33.88 -3.21
CA TYR A 171 -21.93 -34.63 -4.43
C TYR A 171 -22.00 -33.69 -5.63
N LYS A 172 -20.99 -33.75 -6.51
CA LYS A 172 -21.05 -33.10 -7.82
C LYS A 172 -21.81 -34.02 -8.77
N LEU A 173 -22.92 -33.55 -9.32
CA LEU A 173 -23.69 -34.34 -10.28
C LEU A 173 -23.08 -34.21 -11.67
N LEU A 174 -22.87 -35.35 -12.32
CA LEU A 174 -22.37 -35.41 -13.69
C LEU A 174 -23.56 -35.61 -14.63
N THR A 175 -23.80 -34.64 -15.50
CA THR A 175 -24.78 -34.80 -16.58
C THR A 175 -24.17 -35.67 -17.68
N MET A 176 -24.73 -36.86 -17.89
CA MET A 176 -24.39 -37.72 -19.03
C MET A 176 -25.56 -37.83 -20.00
N LEU A 177 -25.24 -37.98 -21.28
CA LEU A 177 -26.22 -38.21 -22.32
C LEU A 177 -26.81 -39.61 -22.16
N TYR A 178 -28.12 -39.69 -21.90
CA TYR A 178 -28.80 -40.97 -21.71
C TYR A 178 -29.55 -41.37 -22.98
N PRO A 179 -29.19 -42.50 -23.62
CA PRO A 179 -29.93 -43.01 -24.77
C PRO A 179 -31.24 -43.65 -24.30
N HIS A 180 -32.38 -43.08 -24.73
CA HIS A 180 -33.70 -43.64 -24.45
C HIS A 180 -34.56 -43.63 -25.71
N ARG A 181 -35.09 -44.80 -26.09
CA ARG A 181 -36.00 -44.97 -27.23
C ARG A 181 -35.50 -44.27 -28.52
N ASN A 182 -34.27 -44.57 -28.93
CA ASN A 182 -33.60 -44.03 -30.13
C ASN A 182 -33.44 -42.51 -30.15
N ARG A 183 -33.48 -41.85 -28.99
CA ARG A 183 -33.13 -40.43 -28.84
C ARG A 183 -32.13 -40.26 -27.71
N THR A 184 -31.21 -39.32 -27.89
CA THR A 184 -30.29 -38.91 -26.83
C THR A 184 -30.99 -37.84 -26.01
N ILE A 185 -31.26 -38.13 -24.74
CA ILE A 185 -31.88 -37.18 -23.82
C ILE A 185 -30.77 -36.58 -22.97
N GLN A 186 -30.70 -35.26 -22.94
CA GLN A 186 -29.91 -34.51 -21.98
C GLN A 186 -30.87 -33.90 -20.96
N PHE A 187 -30.66 -34.18 -19.69
CA PHE A 187 -31.43 -33.56 -18.62
C PHE A 187 -30.97 -32.11 -18.48
N SER A 188 -31.86 -31.16 -18.80
CA SER A 188 -31.54 -29.73 -18.86
C SER A 188 -31.64 -28.99 -17.53
N HIS A 189 -31.96 -29.67 -16.42
CA HIS A 189 -32.23 -29.04 -15.12
C HIS A 189 -31.67 -29.84 -13.93
N ILE A 190 -30.56 -30.54 -14.11
CA ILE A 190 -29.90 -31.23 -12.99
C ILE A 190 -29.11 -30.19 -12.17
N PRO A 191 -29.29 -30.13 -10.84
CA PRO A 191 -28.47 -29.26 -10.01
C PRO A 191 -27.00 -29.66 -10.13
N ARG A 192 -26.10 -28.68 -10.12
CA ARG A 192 -24.66 -28.92 -10.28
C ARG A 192 -24.08 -29.64 -9.07
N TYR A 193 -24.62 -29.34 -7.90
CA TYR A 193 -24.27 -29.96 -6.64
C TYR A 193 -25.52 -30.39 -5.88
N TRP A 194 -25.42 -31.52 -5.22
CA TRP A 194 -26.46 -32.05 -4.33
C TRP A 194 -25.83 -32.39 -2.99
N ALA A 195 -26.29 -31.75 -1.92
CA ALA A 195 -25.89 -32.05 -0.57
C ALA A 195 -26.96 -32.89 0.13
N ILE A 196 -26.51 -33.89 0.87
CA ILE A 196 -27.36 -34.77 1.69
C ILE A 196 -26.85 -34.76 3.12
N ASN A 197 -27.73 -34.48 4.07
CA ASN A 197 -27.45 -34.65 5.49
C ASN A 197 -27.68 -36.11 5.89
N PRO A 198 -26.65 -36.84 6.37
CA PRO A 198 -26.76 -38.26 6.70
C PRO A 198 -27.56 -38.50 7.99
N THR A 199 -27.82 -37.47 8.80
CA THR A 199 -28.49 -37.59 10.11
C THR A 199 -30.02 -37.47 9.98
N ASP A 200 -30.51 -36.56 9.13
CA ASP A 200 -31.96 -36.29 8.99
C ASP A 200 -32.48 -36.45 7.56
N ASN A 201 -31.64 -36.87 6.61
CA ASN A 201 -31.94 -37.00 5.18
C ASN A 201 -32.44 -35.71 4.50
N THR A 202 -32.17 -34.54 5.08
CA THR A 202 -32.43 -33.27 4.41
C THR A 202 -31.47 -33.07 3.23
N THR A 203 -31.96 -32.41 2.18
CA THR A 203 -31.18 -32.19 0.97
C THR A 203 -31.12 -30.71 0.60
N MET A 204 -29.99 -30.28 0.03
CA MET A 204 -29.83 -28.97 -0.58
C MET A 204 -29.31 -29.12 -2.00
N GLU A 205 -29.84 -28.31 -2.91
CA GLU A 205 -29.51 -28.36 -4.34
C GLU A 205 -29.01 -26.98 -4.79
N TRP A 206 -27.93 -26.96 -5.56
CA TRP A 206 -27.41 -25.72 -6.17
C TRP A 206 -27.50 -25.82 -7.68
N HIS A 207 -28.18 -24.87 -8.28
CA HIS A 207 -28.21 -24.66 -9.72
C HIS A 207 -27.14 -23.64 -10.14
N ASP A 208 -26.70 -23.68 -11.39
CA ASP A 208 -25.88 -22.59 -11.91
C ASP A 208 -26.69 -21.28 -11.83
N PRO A 209 -26.09 -20.16 -11.40
CA PRO A 209 -26.75 -18.87 -11.52
C PRO A 209 -26.99 -18.58 -13.00
N GLU A 210 -28.22 -18.21 -13.36
CA GLU A 210 -28.61 -17.75 -14.70
C GLU A 210 -27.83 -16.50 -15.14
#